data_AF-A0A0D3K4D8-F1
#
_entry.id   AF-A0A0D3K4D8-F1
#
_cell.length_a   1.000
_cell.length_b   1.000
_cell.length_c   1.000
_cell.angle_alpha   90.00
_cell.angle_beta   90.00
_cell.angle_gamma   90.00
#
_symmetry.space_group_name_H-M   'P 1'
#
loop_
_entity.id
_entity.type
_entity.pdbx_description
1 polymer ?
#
loop_
_entity_poly.entity_id
_entity_poly.type
_entity_poly.pdbx_seq_one_letter_code
_entity_poly.pdbx_strand_id
1 'polypeptide(L)'
;MLSFTSASAVAFSSMPACPAQFVYAEKLSDLDQDSTKDFYVPPDDCFYPITLPSLEASGHVKFAWLPPSKLNDTVGIAPEGAFVYQMKDNSTLYKKAVAVSPDDSAATLKFEKMQKLVLGGEISFQLVKKDDTNEDPLIVRELQKAIRCTEAPVTTPLKEIDARYKSFVWAAGPFKTAGVDSDCGAYVFEKEGGGLVYHSC
;
A
#
# COMPACT_ATOMS: atom_id res chain seq x y z
N MET A 1 34.29 42.26 40.73
CA MET A 1 33.19 42.46 39.76
C MET A 1 33.54 41.67 38.51
N LEU A 2 32.95 40.48 38.34
CA LEU A 2 33.06 39.69 37.12
C LEU A 2 31.63 39.43 36.64
N SER A 3 31.35 39.95 35.46
CA SER A 3 30.03 40.02 34.85
C SER A 3 29.64 38.67 34.27
N PHE A 4 28.43 38.19 34.58
CA PHE A 4 27.83 37.01 33.97
C PHE A 4 27.33 37.35 32.56
N THR A 5 27.84 36.68 31.54
CA THR A 5 27.24 36.65 30.20
C THR A 5 26.32 35.45 30.10
N SER A 6 25.02 35.72 30.12
CA SER A 6 23.95 34.74 29.87
C SER A 6 24.00 34.30 28.41
N ALA A 7 24.18 33.00 28.16
CA ALA A 7 24.01 32.40 26.86
C ALA A 7 22.52 32.09 26.65
N SER A 8 21.87 32.85 25.77
CA SER A 8 20.50 32.59 25.34
C SER A 8 20.42 31.24 24.64
N ALA A 9 19.74 30.28 25.28
CA ALA A 9 19.31 29.05 24.63
C ALA A 9 18.23 29.42 23.60
N VAL A 10 18.52 29.23 22.31
CA VAL A 10 17.52 29.29 21.25
C VAL A 10 16.64 28.07 21.41
N ALA A 11 15.43 28.27 21.91
CA ALA A 11 14.40 27.24 21.93
C ALA A 11 14.09 26.86 20.48
N PHE A 12 14.47 25.64 20.07
CA PHE A 12 13.93 25.02 18.87
C PHE A 12 12.43 24.84 19.10
N SER A 13 11.64 25.77 18.57
CA SER A 13 10.20 25.61 18.46
C SER A 13 9.97 24.38 17.59
N SER A 14 9.53 23.28 18.21
CA SER A 14 9.02 22.12 17.49
C SER A 14 7.97 22.61 16.50
N MET A 15 8.27 22.52 15.21
CA MET A 15 7.28 22.78 14.18
C MET A 15 6.09 21.82 14.44
N PRO A 16 4.84 22.31 14.44
CA PRO A 16 3.70 21.42 14.50
C PRO A 16 3.79 20.49 13.29
N ALA A 17 3.84 19.18 13.52
CA ALA A 17 3.70 18.20 12.46
C ALA A 17 2.42 18.55 11.68
N CYS A 18 2.53 18.80 10.37
CA CYS A 18 1.34 18.89 9.53
C CYS A 18 0.55 17.59 9.74
N PRO A 19 -0.74 17.65 10.14
CA PRO A 19 -1.53 16.44 10.18
C PRO A 19 -1.59 15.88 8.76
N ALA A 20 -1.22 14.60 8.60
CA ALA A 20 -1.38 13.90 7.33
C ALA A 20 -2.83 14.06 6.87
N GLN A 21 -3.04 14.84 5.80
CA GLN A 21 -4.37 15.00 5.22
C GLN A 21 -4.62 13.80 4.32
N PHE A 22 -5.32 12.80 4.86
CA PHE A 22 -5.81 11.68 4.08
C PHE A 22 -6.80 12.18 3.02
N VAL A 23 -6.59 11.78 1.77
CA VAL A 23 -7.41 12.24 0.63
C VAL A 23 -8.54 11.26 0.32
N TYR A 24 -8.32 9.97 0.55
CA TYR A 24 -9.35 8.94 0.48
C TYR A 24 -9.08 7.84 1.50
N ALA A 25 -10.09 7.02 1.77
CA ALA A 25 -9.96 5.86 2.63
C ALA A 25 -10.81 4.68 2.15
N GLU A 26 -10.42 3.49 2.60
CA GLU A 26 -11.11 2.24 2.32
C GLU A 26 -11.40 1.52 3.64
N LYS A 27 -12.60 0.96 3.76
CA LYS A 27 -12.88 -0.04 4.78
C LYS A 27 -12.70 -1.43 4.19
N LEU A 28 -12.20 -2.35 5.00
CA LEU A 28 -12.13 -3.76 4.62
C LEU A 28 -13.42 -4.47 5.04
N SER A 29 -14.14 -5.01 4.05
CA SER A 29 -15.39 -5.73 4.27
C SER A 29 -15.21 -7.20 3.93
N ASP A 30 -15.66 -8.08 4.82
CA ASP A 30 -15.61 -9.53 4.59
C ASP A 30 -16.41 -9.91 3.35
N LEU A 31 -15.83 -10.79 2.56
CA LEU A 31 -16.54 -11.49 1.50
C LEU A 31 -17.18 -12.75 2.06
N ASP A 32 -18.35 -13.08 1.53
CA ASP A 32 -19.07 -14.29 1.89
C ASP A 32 -18.22 -15.53 1.58
N GLN A 33 -18.08 -16.42 2.56
CA GLN A 33 -17.18 -17.57 2.48
C GLN A 33 -17.64 -18.59 1.43
N ASP A 34 -18.95 -18.79 1.28
CA ASP A 34 -19.50 -19.70 0.28
C ASP A 34 -19.23 -19.18 -1.14
N SER A 35 -19.30 -17.85 -1.33
CA SER A 35 -18.97 -17.19 -2.58
C SER A 35 -17.47 -17.18 -2.91
N THR A 36 -16.60 -17.39 -1.91
CA THR A 36 -15.14 -17.28 -2.04
C THR A 36 -14.39 -18.61 -1.99
N LYS A 37 -15.09 -19.73 -1.81
CA LYS A 37 -14.49 -21.08 -1.70
C LYS A 37 -13.57 -21.47 -2.87
N ASP A 38 -13.86 -20.97 -4.08
CA ASP A 38 -13.12 -21.28 -5.31
C ASP A 38 -12.20 -20.12 -5.72
N PHE A 39 -12.03 -19.11 -4.85
CA PHE A 39 -11.12 -18.02 -5.15
C PHE A 39 -9.69 -18.54 -5.22
N TYR A 40 -8.93 -17.93 -6.12
CA TYR A 40 -7.50 -18.18 -6.20
C TYR A 40 -6.83 -17.84 -4.86
N VAL A 41 -5.96 -18.73 -4.40
CA VAL A 41 -5.08 -18.51 -3.24
C VAL A 41 -3.68 -18.26 -3.78
N PRO A 42 -3.06 -17.09 -3.49
CA PRO A 42 -1.68 -16.83 -3.87
C PRO A 42 -0.70 -17.89 -3.33
N PRO A 43 0.43 -18.12 -4.01
CA PRO A 43 1.53 -18.87 -3.42
C PRO A 43 2.07 -18.15 -2.18
N ASP A 44 2.65 -18.91 -1.26
CA ASP A 44 3.11 -18.40 0.04
C ASP A 44 4.13 -17.27 -0.07
N ASP A 45 4.95 -17.24 -1.12
CA ASP A 45 5.96 -16.20 -1.35
C ASP A 45 5.35 -14.82 -1.70
N CYS A 46 4.06 -14.79 -2.05
CA CYS A 46 3.29 -13.58 -2.33
C CYS A 46 2.59 -13.01 -1.08
N PHE A 47 2.61 -13.70 0.04
CA PHE A 47 2.08 -13.18 1.30
C PHE A 47 3.09 -12.28 2.02
N TYR A 48 2.58 -11.22 2.64
CA TYR A 48 3.29 -10.30 3.53
C TYR A 48 2.86 -10.55 4.97
N PRO A 49 3.75 -10.39 5.96
CA PRO A 49 3.35 -10.45 7.36
C PRO A 49 2.32 -9.36 7.66
N ILE A 50 1.40 -9.65 8.58
CA ILE A 50 0.56 -8.59 9.17
C ILE A 50 1.46 -7.73 10.06
N THR A 51 1.34 -6.42 9.94
CA THR A 51 2.01 -5.43 10.79
C THR A 51 1.00 -4.63 11.62
N LEU A 52 -0.25 -4.51 11.17
CA LEU A 52 -1.34 -3.85 11.91
C LEU A 52 -1.70 -4.59 13.21
N PRO A 53 -1.54 -3.97 14.40
CA PRO A 53 -1.85 -4.63 15.67
C PRO A 53 -3.31 -5.09 15.80
N SER A 54 -4.26 -4.37 15.21
CA SER A 54 -5.68 -4.74 15.22
C SER A 54 -5.97 -6.03 14.43
N LEU A 55 -5.22 -6.27 13.34
CA LEU A 55 -5.34 -7.48 12.54
C LEU A 55 -4.62 -8.66 13.23
N GLU A 56 -3.47 -8.41 13.84
CA GLU A 56 -2.76 -9.44 14.64
C GLU A 56 -3.62 -9.93 15.82
N ALA A 57 -4.25 -8.99 16.55
CA ALA A 57 -5.11 -9.28 17.69
C ALA A 57 -6.35 -10.09 17.30
N SER A 58 -6.85 -9.93 16.07
CA SER A 58 -7.97 -10.69 15.51
C SER A 58 -7.56 -12.02 14.87
N GLY A 59 -6.28 -12.41 14.98
CA GLY A 59 -5.81 -13.72 14.55
C GLY A 59 -5.35 -13.81 13.09
N HIS A 60 -5.22 -12.69 12.40
CA HIS A 60 -4.59 -12.64 11.07
C HIS A 60 -3.07 -12.85 11.23
N VAL A 61 -2.46 -13.62 10.31
CA VAL A 61 -1.03 -13.97 10.36
C VAL A 61 -0.27 -13.29 9.23
N LYS A 62 -0.78 -13.46 8.00
CA LYS A 62 -0.20 -12.88 6.79
C LYS A 62 -1.30 -12.57 5.79
N PHE A 63 -1.03 -11.64 4.90
CA PHE A 63 -1.97 -11.23 3.87
C PHE A 63 -1.32 -11.14 2.50
N ALA A 64 -2.11 -11.33 1.47
CA ALA A 64 -1.76 -11.00 0.10
C ALA A 64 -2.88 -10.13 -0.48
N TRP A 65 -2.59 -9.41 -1.56
CA TRP A 65 -3.62 -8.69 -2.30
C TRP A 65 -3.74 -9.31 -3.70
N LEU A 66 -4.98 -9.50 -4.14
CA LEU A 66 -5.33 -10.03 -5.45
C LEU A 66 -5.88 -8.92 -6.32
N PRO A 67 -5.28 -8.69 -7.50
CA PRO A 67 -5.88 -7.78 -8.44
C PRO A 67 -7.17 -8.35 -9.04
N PRO A 68 -8.07 -7.49 -9.55
CA PRO A 68 -9.30 -7.90 -10.23
C PRO A 68 -9.07 -8.95 -11.33
N SER A 69 -7.95 -8.84 -12.05
CA SER A 69 -7.56 -9.76 -13.13
C SER A 69 -7.31 -11.20 -12.66
N LYS A 70 -7.12 -11.44 -11.36
CA LYS A 70 -6.92 -12.76 -10.76
C LYS A 70 -8.20 -13.34 -10.13
N LEU A 71 -9.29 -12.57 -10.12
CA LEU A 71 -10.57 -12.97 -9.53
C LEU A 71 -11.53 -13.63 -10.54
N ASN A 72 -11.19 -13.69 -11.84
CA ASN A 72 -12.00 -14.35 -12.88
C ASN A 72 -13.50 -13.97 -12.78
N ASP A 73 -14.40 -14.96 -12.76
CA ASP A 73 -15.86 -14.81 -12.74
C ASP A 73 -16.41 -14.14 -11.47
N THR A 74 -15.57 -13.98 -10.44
CA THR A 74 -15.97 -13.41 -9.15
C THR A 74 -15.57 -11.95 -8.99
N VAL A 75 -15.01 -11.34 -10.05
CA VAL A 75 -14.66 -9.90 -10.09
C VAL A 75 -15.84 -8.99 -9.74
N GLY A 76 -17.08 -9.40 -10.03
CA GLY A 76 -18.28 -8.63 -9.65
C GLY A 76 -18.47 -8.48 -8.13
N ILE A 77 -17.88 -9.38 -7.33
CA ILE A 77 -17.95 -9.34 -5.87
C ILE A 77 -16.92 -8.34 -5.30
N ALA A 78 -15.74 -8.27 -5.91
CA ALA A 78 -14.60 -7.48 -5.50
C ALA A 78 -13.93 -6.80 -6.72
N PRO A 79 -14.58 -5.77 -7.31
CA PRO A 79 -14.18 -5.19 -8.59
C PRO A 79 -12.84 -4.46 -8.56
N GLU A 80 -12.40 -4.02 -7.38
CA GLU A 80 -11.10 -3.36 -7.16
C GLU A 80 -10.02 -4.34 -6.66
N GLY A 81 -10.34 -5.63 -6.56
CA GLY A 81 -9.47 -6.65 -6.01
C GLY A 81 -9.85 -7.03 -4.58
N ALA A 82 -9.13 -8.02 -4.04
CA ALA A 82 -9.42 -8.59 -2.73
C ALA A 82 -8.14 -8.83 -1.93
N PHE A 83 -8.19 -8.52 -0.64
CA PHE A 83 -7.20 -8.97 0.32
C PHE A 83 -7.50 -10.40 0.74
N VAL A 84 -6.46 -11.24 0.73
CA VAL A 84 -6.51 -12.64 1.16
C VAL A 84 -5.70 -12.75 2.43
N TYR A 85 -6.33 -13.20 3.50
CA TYR A 85 -5.71 -13.35 4.81
C TYR A 85 -5.59 -14.81 5.17
N GLN A 86 -4.42 -15.22 5.65
CA GLN A 86 -4.27 -16.48 6.37
C GLN A 86 -4.40 -16.23 7.87
N MET A 87 -5.26 -17.02 8.50
CA MET A 87 -5.60 -16.93 9.91
C MET A 87 -4.79 -17.94 10.75
N LYS A 88 -4.71 -17.74 12.07
CA LYS A 88 -4.00 -18.64 13.00
C LYS A 88 -4.56 -20.07 13.04
N ASP A 89 -5.84 -20.25 12.69
CA ASP A 89 -6.50 -21.55 12.60
C ASP A 89 -6.33 -22.22 11.21
N ASN A 90 -5.45 -21.67 10.37
CA ASN A 90 -5.22 -22.06 8.97
C ASN A 90 -6.41 -21.83 8.02
N SER A 91 -7.45 -21.11 8.45
CA SER A 91 -8.50 -20.65 7.54
C SER A 91 -8.01 -19.50 6.65
N THR A 92 -8.68 -19.33 5.51
CA THR A 92 -8.45 -18.21 4.58
C THR A 92 -9.65 -17.28 4.60
N LEU A 93 -9.41 -15.99 4.83
CA LEU A 93 -10.45 -14.96 4.82
C LEU A 93 -10.21 -13.99 3.67
N TYR A 94 -11.24 -13.73 2.88
CA TYR A 94 -11.19 -12.76 1.80
C TYR A 94 -11.92 -11.48 2.23
N LYS A 95 -11.29 -10.33 2.01
CA LYS A 95 -11.90 -9.02 2.23
C LYS A 95 -11.79 -8.17 0.98
N LYS A 96 -12.83 -7.40 0.67
CA LYS A 96 -12.76 -6.37 -0.36
C LYS A 96 -12.53 -4.99 0.26
N ALA A 97 -11.82 -4.15 -0.48
CA ALA A 97 -11.78 -2.72 -0.20
C ALA A 97 -13.10 -2.07 -0.66
N VAL A 98 -13.66 -1.21 0.20
CA VAL A 98 -14.83 -0.38 -0.12
C VAL A 98 -14.48 1.06 0.22
N ALA A 99 -14.54 1.93 -0.78
CA ALA A 99 -14.30 3.36 -0.60
C ALA A 99 -15.26 3.96 0.44
N VAL A 100 -14.71 4.73 1.37
CA VAL A 100 -15.43 5.44 2.43
C VAL A 100 -14.85 6.84 2.62
N SER A 101 -15.51 7.68 3.42
CA SER A 101 -14.95 8.97 3.82
C SER A 101 -13.67 8.77 4.65
N PRO A 102 -12.62 9.60 4.49
CA PRO A 102 -11.43 9.56 5.35
C PRO A 102 -11.71 9.70 6.86
N ASP A 103 -12.80 10.42 7.18
CA ASP A 103 -13.26 10.66 8.56
C ASP A 103 -14.18 9.54 9.09
N ASP A 104 -14.49 8.52 8.28
CA ASP A 104 -15.28 7.37 8.71
C ASP A 104 -14.51 6.57 9.78
N SER A 105 -15.19 6.21 10.87
CA SER A 105 -14.60 5.42 11.95
C SER A 105 -14.32 3.97 11.54
N ALA A 106 -14.97 3.48 10.49
CA ALA A 106 -14.74 2.15 9.92
C ALA A 106 -13.61 2.12 8.86
N ALA A 107 -13.04 3.27 8.50
CA ALA A 107 -11.92 3.36 7.57
C ALA A 107 -10.70 2.59 8.11
N THR A 108 -10.26 1.57 7.38
CA THR A 108 -9.16 0.68 7.77
C THR A 108 -7.86 1.07 7.07
N LEU A 109 -7.94 1.44 5.79
CA LEU A 109 -6.82 1.91 5.00
C LEU A 109 -7.06 3.40 4.71
N LYS A 110 -6.20 4.27 5.24
CA LYS A 110 -6.34 5.73 5.10
C LYS A 110 -5.18 6.25 4.30
N PHE A 111 -5.44 6.82 3.14
CA PHE A 111 -4.36 7.08 2.23
C PHE A 111 -4.02 8.56 2.05
N GLU A 112 -2.73 8.83 2.03
CA GLU A 112 -2.18 10.15 1.75
C GLU A 112 -2.16 10.46 0.26
N LYS A 113 -2.18 11.74 -0.09
CA LYS A 113 -2.12 12.20 -1.47
C LYS A 113 -0.99 11.53 -2.26
N MET A 114 -1.29 11.15 -3.51
CA MET A 114 -0.32 10.47 -4.38
C MET A 114 1.03 11.20 -4.46
N GLN A 115 2.10 10.43 -4.27
CA GLN A 115 3.47 10.91 -4.30
C GLN A 115 4.24 10.31 -5.48
N LYS A 116 5.24 11.04 -5.98
CA LYS A 116 6.16 10.51 -6.99
C LYS A 116 7.14 9.56 -6.31
N LEU A 117 7.26 8.35 -6.83
CA LEU A 117 8.30 7.43 -6.40
C LEU A 117 9.61 7.84 -7.08
N VAL A 118 10.53 8.41 -6.30
CA VAL A 118 11.86 8.82 -6.77
C VAL A 118 12.91 7.93 -6.13
N LEU A 119 13.53 7.14 -6.98
CA LEU A 119 14.59 6.20 -6.64
C LEU A 119 15.88 6.58 -7.43
N GLY A 120 16.25 7.86 -7.47
CA GLY A 120 17.54 8.25 -8.10
C GLY A 120 17.58 8.23 -9.64
N GLY A 121 16.43 8.08 -10.32
CA GLY A 121 16.35 8.15 -11.78
C GLY A 121 14.93 8.07 -12.33
N GLU A 122 14.82 7.88 -13.64
CA GLU A 122 13.56 7.55 -14.29
C GLU A 122 13.26 6.05 -14.05
N ILE A 123 12.16 5.74 -13.37
CA ILE A 123 11.82 4.37 -12.94
C ILE A 123 10.54 3.91 -13.64
N SER A 124 10.53 2.64 -14.03
CA SER A 124 9.37 1.90 -14.55
C SER A 124 9.36 0.48 -13.96
N PHE A 125 8.25 -0.25 -14.03
CA PHE A 125 8.25 -1.64 -13.55
C PHE A 125 9.25 -2.50 -14.34
N GLN A 126 9.47 -2.22 -15.63
CA GLN A 126 10.47 -2.92 -16.43
C GLN A 126 11.91 -2.70 -15.94
N LEU A 127 12.24 -1.51 -15.44
CA LEU A 127 13.56 -1.24 -14.87
C LEU A 127 13.71 -1.90 -13.50
N VAL A 128 12.68 -1.85 -12.66
CA VAL A 128 12.66 -2.53 -11.35
C VAL A 128 12.84 -4.05 -11.51
N LYS A 129 12.26 -4.64 -12.57
CA LYS A 129 12.43 -6.08 -12.91
C LYS A 129 13.87 -6.47 -13.30
N LYS A 130 14.68 -5.52 -13.79
CA LYS A 130 16.00 -5.80 -14.40
C LYS A 130 17.19 -5.68 -13.46
N ASP A 131 16.98 -5.17 -12.25
CA ASP A 131 17.97 -5.13 -11.17
C ASP A 131 19.29 -4.43 -11.57
N ASP A 132 19.21 -3.12 -11.80
CA ASP A 132 20.40 -2.28 -12.07
C ASP A 132 20.32 -0.91 -11.36
N THR A 133 19.45 -0.79 -10.36
CA THR A 133 19.26 0.46 -9.64
C THR A 133 20.00 0.44 -8.31
N ASN A 134 20.92 1.40 -8.08
CA ASN A 134 21.63 1.63 -6.81
C ASN A 134 20.70 2.19 -5.70
N GLU A 135 19.44 1.76 -5.73
CA GLU A 135 18.34 2.25 -4.90
C GLU A 135 18.26 1.48 -3.59
N ASP A 136 17.42 1.96 -2.65
CA ASP A 136 17.20 1.28 -1.37
C ASP A 136 16.82 -0.19 -1.61
N PRO A 137 17.68 -1.15 -1.23
CA PRO A 137 17.46 -2.56 -1.52
C PRO A 137 16.12 -3.07 -0.99
N LEU A 138 15.56 -2.45 0.06
CA LEU A 138 14.28 -2.85 0.63
C LEU A 138 13.10 -2.42 -0.26
N ILE A 139 13.05 -1.16 -0.70
CA ILE A 139 11.96 -0.67 -1.56
C ILE A 139 11.94 -1.43 -2.88
N VAL A 140 13.12 -1.60 -3.50
CA VAL A 140 13.24 -2.32 -4.77
C VAL A 140 12.78 -3.76 -4.61
N ARG A 141 13.23 -4.47 -3.55
CA ARG A 141 12.84 -5.86 -3.31
C ARG A 141 11.33 -6.03 -3.08
N GLU A 142 10.72 -5.18 -2.25
CA GLU A 142 9.28 -5.25 -2.01
C GLU A 142 8.49 -4.89 -3.27
N LEU A 143 8.96 -3.93 -4.07
CA LEU A 143 8.33 -3.59 -5.33
C LEU A 143 8.49 -4.71 -6.38
N GLN A 144 9.65 -5.37 -6.46
CA GLN A 144 9.86 -6.55 -7.30
C GLN A 144 8.91 -7.69 -6.91
N LYS A 145 8.73 -7.93 -5.62
CA LYS A 145 7.74 -8.90 -5.12
C LYS A 145 6.32 -8.50 -5.52
N ALA A 146 5.93 -7.24 -5.28
CA ALA A 146 4.61 -6.73 -5.62
C ALA A 146 4.32 -6.84 -7.13
N ILE A 147 5.28 -6.48 -7.98
CA ILE A 147 5.22 -6.64 -9.43
C ILE A 147 5.02 -8.11 -9.81
N ARG A 148 5.82 -9.02 -9.25
CA ARG A 148 5.71 -10.46 -9.55
C ARG A 148 4.34 -11.03 -9.14
N CYS A 149 3.82 -10.60 -7.99
CA CYS A 149 2.65 -11.22 -7.36
C CYS A 149 1.32 -10.57 -7.73
N THR A 150 1.31 -9.26 -8.00
CA THR A 150 0.07 -8.45 -7.99
C THR A 150 -0.07 -7.48 -9.17
N GLU A 151 0.89 -7.45 -10.11
CA GLU A 151 0.80 -6.55 -11.26
C GLU A 151 -0.49 -6.78 -12.05
N ALA A 152 -1.22 -5.68 -12.29
CA ALA A 152 -2.47 -5.70 -13.02
C ALA A 152 -2.64 -4.45 -13.89
N PRO A 153 -3.38 -4.54 -15.00
CA PRO A 153 -3.71 -3.38 -15.82
C PRO A 153 -4.67 -2.46 -15.06
N VAL A 154 -4.53 -1.15 -15.28
CA VAL A 154 -5.52 -0.18 -14.81
C VAL A 154 -6.67 -0.15 -15.81
N THR A 155 -7.82 -0.69 -15.44
CA THR A 155 -9.00 -0.78 -16.33
C THR A 155 -9.97 0.39 -16.18
N THR A 156 -9.86 1.13 -15.08
CA THR A 156 -10.70 2.31 -14.80
C THR A 156 -9.80 3.52 -14.57
N PRO A 157 -10.02 4.65 -15.28
CA PRO A 157 -9.28 5.88 -15.00
C PRO A 157 -9.51 6.33 -13.56
N LEU A 158 -8.43 6.51 -12.80
CA LEU A 158 -8.49 7.10 -11.47
C LEU A 158 -8.85 8.59 -11.61
N LYS A 159 -10.05 8.96 -11.18
CA LYS A 159 -10.59 10.34 -11.30
C LYS A 159 -9.71 11.39 -10.64
N GLU A 160 -8.90 11.01 -9.66
CA GLU A 160 -8.15 11.93 -8.81
C GLU A 160 -6.87 12.46 -9.48
N ILE A 161 -6.46 11.89 -10.63
CA ILE A 161 -5.19 12.24 -11.24
C ILE A 161 -5.34 12.29 -12.76
N ASP A 162 -4.99 13.43 -13.33
CA ASP A 162 -5.08 13.78 -14.75
C ASP A 162 -4.02 13.03 -15.61
N ALA A 163 -3.76 11.76 -15.25
CA ALA A 163 -2.77 10.89 -15.86
C ALA A 163 -3.38 9.52 -16.15
N ARG A 164 -3.06 8.97 -17.32
CA ARG A 164 -3.35 7.58 -17.66
C ARG A 164 -2.27 6.67 -17.08
N TYR A 165 -2.70 5.56 -16.50
CA TYR A 165 -1.84 4.56 -15.89
C TYR A 165 -1.91 3.26 -16.69
N LYS A 166 -0.78 2.59 -16.83
CA LYS A 166 -0.69 1.31 -17.56
C LYS A 166 -1.04 0.15 -16.64
N SER A 167 -0.36 0.10 -15.51
CA SER A 167 -0.44 -0.98 -14.55
C SER A 167 -0.24 -0.47 -13.13
N PHE A 168 -0.62 -1.31 -12.18
CA PHE A 168 -0.43 -1.04 -10.77
C PHE A 168 -0.16 -2.33 -10.00
N VAL A 169 0.36 -2.16 -8.79
CA VAL A 169 0.65 -3.24 -7.84
C VAL A 169 0.25 -2.81 -6.43
N TRP A 170 0.03 -3.78 -5.55
CA TRP A 170 -0.01 -3.55 -4.12
C TRP A 170 1.31 -3.98 -3.49
N ALA A 171 1.96 -3.07 -2.78
CA ALA A 171 3.25 -3.32 -2.15
C ALA A 171 3.20 -2.97 -0.65
N ALA A 172 3.54 -3.94 0.20
CA ALA A 172 3.54 -3.78 1.66
C ALA A 172 4.88 -3.22 2.20
N GLY A 173 5.61 -2.46 1.38
CA GLY A 173 6.97 -2.00 1.64
C GLY A 173 7.09 -0.52 2.03
N PRO A 174 8.30 -0.07 2.40
CA PRO A 174 8.54 1.27 2.91
C PRO A 174 8.56 2.35 1.80
N PHE A 175 7.40 2.76 1.30
CA PHE A 175 7.30 3.83 0.30
C PHE A 175 7.31 5.21 0.98
N LYS A 176 8.49 5.62 1.46
CA LYS A 176 8.93 6.99 1.86
C LYS A 176 8.08 7.90 2.78
N THR A 177 6.83 7.60 3.14
CA THR A 177 6.13 8.28 4.25
C THR A 177 5.80 7.37 5.42
N ALA A 178 5.86 6.05 5.21
CA ALA A 178 5.48 5.10 6.24
C ALA A 178 6.67 4.32 6.84
N GLY A 179 7.91 4.59 6.39
CA GLY A 179 9.11 4.00 6.99
C GLY A 179 9.12 2.46 6.97
N VAL A 180 10.07 1.85 7.68
CA VAL A 180 10.09 0.40 7.96
C VAL A 180 8.94 -0.03 8.88
N ASP A 181 8.20 0.93 9.43
CA ASP A 181 7.07 0.78 10.35
C ASP A 181 5.73 1.07 9.66
N SER A 182 5.66 0.93 8.32
CA SER A 182 4.44 1.17 7.55
C SER A 182 3.46 0.05 7.81
N ASP A 183 2.41 0.36 8.56
CA ASP A 183 1.47 -0.68 8.96
C ASP A 183 0.55 -1.13 7.81
N CYS A 184 0.36 -0.37 6.73
CA CYS A 184 -0.72 -0.68 5.80
C CYS A 184 -0.42 -0.64 4.30
N GLY A 185 0.81 -0.35 3.85
CA GLY A 185 1.26 -0.55 2.46
C GLY A 185 0.83 0.54 1.46
N ALA A 186 1.05 0.29 0.16
CA ALA A 186 0.79 1.27 -0.88
C ALA A 186 0.33 0.65 -2.20
N TYR A 187 -0.57 1.34 -2.90
CA TYR A 187 -0.77 1.15 -4.33
C TYR A 187 0.33 1.88 -5.10
N VAL A 188 1.06 1.19 -5.97
CA VAL A 188 2.08 1.78 -6.84
C VAL A 188 1.62 1.68 -8.29
N PHE A 189 1.63 2.78 -9.02
CA PHE A 189 1.15 2.89 -10.40
C PHE A 189 2.28 3.28 -11.35
N GLU A 190 2.29 2.66 -12.53
CA GLU A 190 3.14 3.06 -13.65
C GLU A 190 2.36 3.97 -14.62
N LYS A 191 2.89 5.16 -14.87
CA LYS A 191 2.29 6.13 -15.81
C LYS A 191 2.51 5.72 -17.26
N GLU A 192 1.55 6.06 -18.13
CA GLU A 192 1.72 5.88 -19.57
C GLU A 192 2.92 6.67 -20.12
N GLY A 193 3.12 7.90 -19.65
CA GLY A 193 4.24 8.77 -20.01
C GLY A 193 5.54 8.51 -19.24
N GLY A 194 5.63 7.41 -18.48
CA GLY A 194 6.82 7.05 -17.70
C GLY A 194 6.81 7.59 -16.27
N GLY A 195 7.58 6.91 -15.41
CA GLY A 195 7.65 7.19 -13.97
C GLY A 195 6.64 6.39 -13.15
N LEU A 196 7.00 6.18 -11.88
CA LEU A 196 6.17 5.56 -10.87
C LEU A 196 5.63 6.59 -9.89
N VAL A 197 4.40 6.35 -9.44
CA VAL A 197 3.75 7.09 -8.38
C VAL A 197 3.12 6.12 -7.40
N TYR A 198 2.97 6.52 -6.15
CA TYR A 198 2.39 5.65 -5.13
C TYR A 198 1.40 6.39 -4.25
N HIS A 199 0.47 5.63 -3.72
CA HIS A 199 -0.55 6.06 -2.79
C HIS A 199 -0.42 5.18 -1.55
N SER A 200 0.33 5.67 -0.55
CA SER A 200 0.55 4.97 0.71
C SER A 200 -0.57 5.28 1.68
N CYS A 201 -0.88 4.28 2.48
CA CYS A 201 -1.35 4.49 3.83
C CYS A 201 -0.17 4.19 4.79
#